data_AF-A0A2G1Z833-F1
#
_entry.id   AF-A0A2G1Z833-F1
#
_cell.length_a   1.000
_cell.length_b   1.000
_cell.length_c   1.000
_cell.angle_alpha   90.00
_cell.angle_beta   90.00
_cell.angle_gamma   90.00
#
_symmetry.space_group_name_H-M   'P 1'
#
loop_
_entity.id
_entity.type
_entity.pdbx_description
1 polymer ?
#
loop_
_entity_poly.entity_id
_entity_poly.type
_entity_poly.pdbx_seq_one_letter_code
_entity_poly.pdbx_strand_id
1 'polypeptide(L)'
;MPDPLGDFSYTWPFFAAAVIGYLIGSIPFGLVLTKLAGLGDVRNIGSGNIGATNVLRTGNKGLALATLLLDGGKGAVVVILANIFLTQDYAVLAGGAAFLGHVFPVWLKFKGGKGVA
;
A
#
# COMPACT_ATOMS: atom_id res chain seq x y z
N MET A 1 5.61 30.30 23.85
CA MET A 1 5.07 28.94 24.03
C MET A 1 6.02 28.01 23.31
N PRO A 2 6.47 26.88 23.91
CA PRO A 2 7.15 25.85 23.13
C PRO A 2 6.22 25.40 22.00
N ASP A 3 6.80 25.09 20.83
CA ASP A 3 6.02 24.51 19.72
C ASP A 3 5.32 23.25 20.24
N PRO A 4 3.98 23.12 20.09
CA PRO A 4 3.25 21.96 20.57
C PRO A 4 3.73 20.64 19.95
N LEU A 5 4.48 20.67 18.84
CA LEU A 5 5.07 19.52 18.18
C LEU A 5 6.58 19.36 18.44
N GLY A 6 7.19 20.29 19.19
CA GLY A 6 8.64 20.34 19.40
C GLY A 6 9.41 20.88 18.19
N ASP A 7 10.74 20.73 18.22
CA ASP A 7 11.61 21.15 17.11
C ASP A 7 11.51 20.17 15.91
N PHE A 8 11.93 20.60 14.72
CA PHE A 8 11.91 19.79 13.50
C PHE A 8 12.63 18.46 13.68
N SER A 9 13.72 18.43 14.46
CA SER A 9 14.46 17.23 14.83
C SER A 9 13.59 16.11 15.42
N TYR A 10 12.49 16.47 16.09
CA TYR A 10 11.53 15.54 16.67
C TYR A 10 10.42 15.12 15.69
N THR A 11 10.02 15.99 14.77
CA THR A 11 8.85 15.78 13.89
C THR A 11 9.19 15.13 12.55
N TRP A 12 10.36 15.40 11.98
CA TRP A 12 10.75 14.84 10.67
C TRP A 12 10.72 13.31 10.59
N PRO A 13 11.03 12.52 11.64
CA PRO A 13 10.97 11.07 11.55
C PRO A 13 9.53 10.57 11.37
N PHE A 14 8.54 11.27 11.91
CA PHE A 14 7.12 10.92 11.74
C PHE A 14 6.69 11.13 10.29
N PHE A 15 7.09 12.26 9.69
CA PHE A 15 6.87 12.50 8.26
C PHE A 15 7.57 11.45 7.40
N ALA A 16 8.82 11.09 7.72
CA ALA A 16 9.54 10.04 7.01
C ALA A 16 8.81 8.68 7.10
N ALA A 17 8.36 8.28 8.29
CA ALA A 17 7.60 7.05 8.50
C ALA A 17 6.28 7.05 7.70
N ALA A 18 5.55 8.16 7.70
CA ALA A 18 4.33 8.32 6.91
C ALA A 18 4.61 8.22 5.40
N VAL A 19 5.62 8.94 4.89
CA VAL A 19 5.98 8.92 3.47
C VAL A 19 6.42 7.52 3.03
N ILE A 20 7.29 6.86 3.81
CA ILE A 20 7.75 5.50 3.51
C ILE A 20 6.57 4.53 3.52
N GLY A 21 5.71 4.59 4.54
CA GLY A 21 4.50 3.78 4.63
C GLY A 21 3.60 3.99 3.42
N TYR A 22 3.32 5.24 3.06
CA TYR A 22 2.53 5.60 1.88
C TYR A 22 3.12 5.06 0.57
N LEU A 23 4.43 5.21 0.36
CA LEU A 23 5.09 4.74 -0.87
C LEU A 23 5.04 3.23 -1.01
N ILE A 24 5.29 2.49 0.08
CA ILE A 24 5.18 1.03 0.12
C ILE A 24 3.72 0.60 -0.11
N GLY A 25 2.77 1.22 0.60
CA GLY A 25 1.34 0.96 0.43
C GLY A 25 0.83 1.28 -0.97
N SER A 26 1.45 2.25 -1.65
CA SER A 26 1.07 2.66 -3.00
C SER A 26 1.43 1.63 -4.08
N ILE A 27 2.25 0.61 -3.79
CA ILE A 27 2.63 -0.41 -4.79
C ILE A 27 1.37 -1.18 -5.24
N PRO A 28 0.98 -1.12 -6.54
CA PRO A 28 -0.26 -1.73 -7.00
C PRO A 28 -0.02 -3.18 -7.46
N PHE A 29 0.11 -4.12 -6.52
CA PHE A 29 0.56 -5.48 -6.82
C PHE A 29 -0.31 -6.19 -7.86
N GLY A 30 -1.64 -6.07 -7.80
CA GLY A 30 -2.48 -6.72 -8.81
C GLY A 30 -2.27 -6.20 -10.24
N LEU A 31 -1.90 -4.93 -10.41
CA LEU A 31 -1.50 -4.38 -11.71
C LEU A 31 -0.10 -4.87 -12.13
N VAL A 32 0.85 -4.89 -11.19
CA VAL A 32 2.24 -5.31 -11.45
C VAL A 32 2.28 -6.78 -11.84
N LEU A 33 1.67 -7.65 -11.03
CA LEU A 33 1.69 -9.10 -11.22
C LEU A 33 0.99 -9.54 -12.51
N THR A 34 -0.17 -8.95 -12.83
CA THR A 34 -0.88 -9.27 -14.07
C THR A 34 -0.08 -8.88 -15.32
N LYS A 35 0.57 -7.71 -15.29
CA LYS A 35 1.48 -7.29 -16.37
C LYS A 35 2.68 -8.21 -16.51
N LEU A 36 3.35 -8.53 -15.40
CA LEU A 36 4.51 -9.42 -15.40
C LEU A 36 4.18 -10.84 -15.85
N ALA A 37 2.96 -11.31 -15.59
CA ALA A 37 2.47 -12.60 -16.04
C ALA A 37 1.99 -12.62 -17.51
N GLY A 38 2.11 -11.51 -18.26
CA GLY A 38 1.69 -11.43 -19.65
C GLY A 38 0.17 -11.39 -19.87
N LEU A 39 -0.62 -11.13 -18.83
CA LEU A 39 -2.09 -11.06 -18.90
C LEU A 39 -2.61 -9.66 -19.28
N GLY A 40 -1.71 -8.74 -19.62
CA GLY A 40 -2.04 -7.37 -19.98
C GLY A 40 -2.35 -6.48 -18.77
N ASP A 41 -3.09 -5.40 -19.02
CA ASP A 41 -3.48 -4.43 -17.98
C ASP A 41 -4.81 -4.84 -17.33
N VAL A 42 -4.77 -5.23 -16.05
CA VAL A 42 -5.96 -5.66 -15.30
C VAL A 42 -7.07 -4.62 -15.24
N ARG A 43 -6.76 -3.33 -15.45
CA ARG A 43 -7.77 -2.25 -15.49
C ARG A 43 -8.67 -2.32 -16.73
N ASN A 44 -8.24 -3.04 -17.76
CA ASN A 44 -9.03 -3.30 -18.97
C ASN A 44 -9.87 -4.59 -18.86
N ILE A 45 -9.82 -5.26 -17.70
CA ILE A 45 -10.48 -6.56 -17.46
C ILE A 45 -11.53 -6.39 -16.36
N GLY A 46 -12.70 -7.01 -16.53
CA GLY A 46 -13.73 -7.10 -15.49
C GLY A 46 -14.20 -5.75 -14.96
N SER A 47 -14.04 -5.51 -13.66
CA SER A 47 -14.49 -4.27 -13.01
C SER A 47 -13.50 -3.11 -13.16
N GLY A 48 -12.37 -3.31 -13.83
CA GLY A 48 -11.31 -2.31 -13.99
C GLY A 48 -10.54 -1.95 -12.71
N ASN A 49 -10.74 -2.70 -11.62
CA ASN A 49 -10.02 -2.49 -10.35
C ASN A 49 -8.69 -3.26 -10.36
N ILE A 50 -7.71 -2.81 -9.60
CA ILE A 50 -6.41 -3.49 -9.48
C ILE A 50 -6.40 -4.58 -8.39
N GLY A 51 -7.44 -4.69 -7.56
CA GLY A 51 -7.47 -5.65 -6.45
C GLY A 51 -7.65 -7.11 -6.87
N ALA A 52 -7.39 -8.02 -5.93
CA ALA A 52 -7.38 -9.47 -6.11
C ALA A 52 -8.64 -10.05 -6.77
N THR A 53 -9.84 -9.56 -6.40
CA THR A 53 -11.10 -10.00 -7.02
C THR A 53 -11.14 -9.74 -8.52
N ASN A 54 -10.55 -8.64 -8.99
CA ASN A 54 -10.49 -8.35 -10.42
C ASN A 54 -9.37 -9.12 -11.11
N VAL A 55 -8.24 -9.31 -10.44
CA VAL A 55 -7.18 -10.22 -10.92
C VAL A 55 -7.73 -11.63 -11.13
N LEU A 56 -8.63 -12.11 -10.25
CA LEU A 56 -9.28 -13.41 -10.42
C LEU A 56 -10.08 -13.51 -11.73
N ARG A 57 -10.59 -12.38 -12.26
CA ARG A 57 -11.32 -12.34 -13.55
C ARG A 57 -10.41 -12.52 -14.77
N THR A 58 -9.10 -12.51 -14.60
CA THR A 58 -8.14 -12.96 -15.63
C THR A 58 -8.13 -14.49 -15.80
N GLY A 59 -8.80 -15.23 -14.91
CA GLY A 59 -8.79 -16.69 -14.85
C GLY A 59 -7.63 -17.26 -14.04
N ASN A 60 -6.66 -16.45 -13.61
CA ASN A 60 -5.50 -16.93 -12.86
C ASN A 60 -5.71 -16.81 -11.34
N LYS A 61 -6.10 -17.94 -10.72
CA LYS A 61 -6.31 -18.04 -9.26
C LYS A 61 -5.04 -17.79 -8.44
N GLY A 62 -3.89 -18.24 -8.95
CA GLY A 62 -2.59 -18.07 -8.27
C GLY A 62 -2.20 -16.60 -8.17
N LEU A 63 -2.36 -15.85 -9.27
CA LEU A 63 -2.10 -14.40 -9.27
C LEU A 63 -3.09 -13.63 -8.41
N ALA A 64 -4.36 -14.05 -8.37
CA ALA A 64 -5.36 -13.42 -7.50
C ALA A 64 -4.99 -13.60 -6.02
N LEU A 65 -4.57 -14.81 -5.63
CA LEU A 65 -4.10 -15.08 -4.26
C LEU A 65 -2.83 -14.30 -3.95
N ALA A 66 -1.84 -14.29 -4.85
CA ALA A 66 -0.61 -13.51 -4.67
C ALA A 66 -0.90 -12.01 -4.52
N THR A 67 -1.84 -11.48 -5.31
CA THR A 67 -2.30 -10.09 -5.20
C THR A 67 -2.90 -9.82 -3.82
N LEU A 68 -3.77 -10.70 -3.33
CA LEU A 68 -4.40 -10.55 -2.02
C LEU A 68 -3.33 -10.52 -0.91
N LEU A 69 -2.42 -11.50 -0.91
CA LEU A 69 -1.36 -11.63 0.09
C LEU A 69 -0.40 -10.45 0.07
N LEU A 70 -0.05 -9.93 -1.11
CA LEU A 70 0.90 -8.81 -1.22
C LEU A 70 0.22 -7.46 -0.94
N ASP A 71 -1.00 -7.24 -1.42
CA ASP A 71 -1.73 -5.98 -1.15
C ASP A 71 -2.17 -5.86 0.32
N GLY A 72 -2.59 -6.95 0.97
CA GLY A 72 -2.84 -6.95 2.41
C GLY A 72 -1.54 -7.00 3.23
N GLY A 73 -0.57 -7.78 2.77
CA GLY A 73 0.71 -7.99 3.47
C GLY A 73 1.61 -6.76 3.53
N LYS A 74 1.62 -5.88 2.52
CA LYS A 74 2.46 -4.68 2.53
C LYS A 74 2.16 -3.75 3.71
N GLY A 75 0.88 -3.63 4.11
CA GLY A 75 0.50 -2.88 5.31
C GLY A 75 1.02 -3.53 6.58
N ALA A 76 0.86 -4.85 6.69
CA ALA A 76 1.39 -5.62 7.83
C ALA A 76 2.92 -5.50 7.94
N VAL A 77 3.65 -5.62 6.83
CA VAL A 77 5.11 -5.49 6.78
C VAL A 77 5.54 -4.11 7.27
N VAL A 78 4.88 -3.04 6.82
CA VAL A 78 5.17 -1.67 7.28
C VAL A 78 4.98 -1.55 8.78
N VAL A 79 3.86 -2.03 9.31
CA VAL A 79 3.54 -1.95 10.75
C VAL A 79 4.51 -2.79 11.59
N ILE A 80 4.84 -4.01 11.17
CA ILE A 80 5.76 -4.90 11.88
C ILE A 80 7.16 -4.29 11.93
N LEU A 81 7.68 -3.84 10.79
CA LEU A 81 9.02 -3.25 10.72
C LEU A 81 9.10 -1.96 11.56
N ALA A 82 8.08 -1.09 11.47
CA ALA A 82 8.04 0.11 12.29
C ALA A 82 7.96 -0.21 13.79
N ASN A 83 7.22 -1.24 14.21
CA ASN A 83 7.19 -1.66 15.62
C ASN A 83 8.52 -2.25 16.10
N ILE A 84 9.24 -2.99 15.25
CA ILE A 84 10.53 -3.61 15.63
C ILE A 84 11.64 -2.56 15.73
N PHE A 85 11.69 -1.62 14.79
CA PHE A 85 12.84 -0.71 14.64
C PHE A 85 12.58 0.71 15.16
N LEU A 86 11.32 1.09 15.38
CA LEU A 86 10.92 2.42 15.85
C LEU A 86 10.04 2.27 17.10
N THR A 87 8.93 3.02 17.19
CA THR A 87 7.94 2.94 18.26
C THR A 87 6.55 2.69 17.69
N GLN A 88 5.61 2.36 18.58
CA GLN A 88 4.21 2.11 18.21
C GLN A 88 3.56 3.29 17.48
N ASP A 89 3.91 4.53 17.85
CA ASP A 89 3.35 5.73 17.20
C ASP A 89 3.74 5.82 15.73
N TYR A 90 5.00 5.53 15.40
CA TYR A 90 5.47 5.44 14.01
C TYR A 90 4.79 4.31 13.25
N ALA A 91 4.53 3.18 13.91
CA ALA A 91 3.87 2.04 13.27
C ALA A 91 2.41 2.33 12.92
N VAL A 92 1.67 2.98 13.81
CA VAL A 92 0.29 3.43 13.55
C VAL A 92 0.27 4.40 12.37
N LEU A 93 1.16 5.40 12.39
CA LEU A 93 1.23 6.41 11.34
C LEU A 93 1.62 5.81 9.98
N ALA A 94 2.66 4.98 9.94
CA ALA A 94 3.12 4.34 8.72
C ALA A 94 2.09 3.33 8.17
N GLY A 95 1.42 2.57 9.05
CA GLY A 95 0.34 1.67 8.67
C GLY A 95 -0.87 2.39 8.07
N GLY A 96 -1.32 3.48 8.71
CA GLY A 96 -2.39 4.34 8.18
C GLY A 96 -2.00 4.96 6.83
N ALA A 97 -0.75 5.43 6.70
CA ALA A 97 -0.23 5.96 5.45
C ALA A 97 -0.15 4.88 4.35
N ALA A 98 0.24 3.64 4.69
CA ALA A 98 0.26 2.52 3.75
C ALA A 98 -1.15 2.17 3.24
N PHE A 99 -2.15 2.18 4.12
CA PHE A 99 -3.55 2.03 3.72
C PHE A 99 -3.98 3.15 2.75
N LEU A 100 -3.67 4.41 3.06
CA LEU A 100 -3.94 5.53 2.16
C LEU A 100 -3.22 5.39 0.82
N GLY A 101 -1.98 4.89 0.81
CA GLY A 101 -1.25 4.57 -0.41
C GLY A 101 -1.96 3.52 -1.25
N HIS A 102 -2.51 2.47 -0.64
CA HIS A 102 -3.25 1.44 -1.38
C HIS A 102 -4.51 1.99 -2.05
N VAL A 103 -5.24 2.89 -1.38
CA VAL A 103 -6.47 3.51 -1.89
C VAL A 103 -6.17 4.62 -2.90
N PHE A 104 -5.14 5.43 -2.63
CA PHE A 104 -4.73 6.59 -3.42
C PHE A 104 -3.25 6.50 -3.85
N PRO A 105 -2.86 5.51 -4.66
CA PRO A 105 -1.48 5.32 -5.06
C PRO A 105 -1.04 6.41 -6.03
N VAL A 106 0.09 7.05 -5.70
CA VAL A 106 0.65 8.14 -6.51
C VAL A 106 0.92 7.72 -7.96
N TRP A 107 1.35 6.46 -8.16
CA TRP A 107 1.68 5.91 -9.47
C TRP A 107 0.47 5.80 -10.41
N LEU A 108 -0.74 5.73 -9.86
CA LEU A 108 -1.98 5.57 -10.63
C LEU A 108 -2.85 6.83 -10.59
N LYS A 109 -2.22 8.01 -10.44
CA LYS A 109 -2.93 9.29 -10.34
C LYS A 109 -4.00 9.26 -9.23
N PHE A 110 -3.67 8.64 -8.10
CA PHE A 110 -4.52 8.51 -6.92
C PHE A 110 -5.80 7.69 -7.15
N LYS A 111 -5.81 6.78 -8.12
CA LYS A 111 -6.92 5.84 -8.39
C LYS A 111 -6.49 4.40 -8.12
N GLY A 112 -6.67 3.96 -6.87
CA GLY A 112 -6.17 2.68 -6.37
C GLY A 112 -7.24 1.62 -6.12
N GLY A 113 -6.93 0.74 -5.17
CA GLY A 113 -7.82 -0.31 -4.71
C GLY A 113 -8.91 0.21 -3.77
N LYS A 114 -9.79 -0.70 -3.33
CA LYS A 114 -10.91 -0.36 -2.42
C LYS A 114 -10.52 -0.40 -0.94
N GLY A 115 -9.30 -0.80 -0.59
CA GLY A 115 -8.87 -0.92 0.81
C GLY A 115 -9.54 -2.05 1.59
N VAL A 116 -9.95 -3.13 0.92
CA VAL A 116 -10.64 -4.28 1.53
C VAL A 116 -9.72 -5.51 1.65
N ALA A 117 -8.55 -5.46 1.02
CA ALA A 117 -7.60 -6.58 0.96
C ALA A 117 -6.81 -6.74 2.27
#